data_AF-A0A7K1VAE9-F1
#
_entry.id   AF-A0A7K1VAE9-F1
#
_cell.length_a   1.000
_cell.length_b   1.000
_cell.length_c   1.000
_cell.angle_alpha   90.00
_cell.angle_beta   90.00
_cell.angle_gamma   90.00
#
_symmetry.space_group_name_H-M   'P 1'
#
loop_
_entity.id
_entity.type
_entity.pdbx_description
1 polymer ?
#
loop_
_entity_poly.entity_id
_entity_poly.type
_entity_poly.pdbx_seq_one_letter_code
_entity_poly.pdbx_strand_id
1 'polypeptide(L)'
;MNPERCDGIVLAAGAGRRYGMPKVLAEGGAWLRTAVTALRAGGCERIFVVLGATGPARRAADGRWMVSESAGIALPADVRPVWTAEWEIGVSASMRAGLAAAAAPGISVPAGRTHGLGMEETAGHAAYQPTAPRIFDMRKTAVRNSDTETSLVRSSTMPGSAHPAGASAGADGSDGRGRDGAEILCGETGLAADGAGVMDGERAPAAFVAIMPVDTPDVGPEVVARVIAAARASESRLARAFFGTTPGHPVVLGREHWAGVRASADGNSGAGIYLRQRADMVCVTCDDLATGIDRDHPADGAL
;
A
#
# COMPACT_ATOMS: atom_id res chain seq x y z
N MET A 1 25.28 8.60 6.57
CA MET A 1 23.91 8.16 6.18
C MET A 1 23.97 6.71 5.76
N ASN A 2 23.05 5.85 6.22
CA ASN A 2 23.01 4.44 5.81
C ASN A 2 22.59 4.35 4.33
N PRO A 3 23.47 3.90 3.41
CA PRO A 3 23.16 3.79 1.98
C PRO A 3 22.13 2.70 1.70
N GLU A 4 22.03 1.68 2.57
CA GLU A 4 21.12 0.54 2.42
C GLU A 4 19.83 0.72 3.25
N ARG A 5 19.49 1.97 3.60
CA ARG A 5 18.29 2.30 4.37
C ARG A 5 17.03 1.79 3.67
N CYS A 6 16.15 1.20 4.47
CA CYS A 6 14.79 0.86 4.06
C CYS A 6 13.80 1.81 4.76
N ASP A 7 12.86 2.37 4.01
CA ASP A 7 11.69 3.08 4.56
C ASP A 7 10.45 2.16 4.48
N GLY A 8 9.44 2.42 5.29
CA GLY A 8 8.20 1.64 5.34
C GLY A 8 7.01 2.43 4.78
N ILE A 9 6.11 1.75 4.08
CA ILE A 9 4.84 2.32 3.59
C ILE A 9 3.69 1.41 4.02
N VAL A 10 2.73 1.97 4.76
CA VAL A 10 1.45 1.32 5.05
C VAL A 10 0.39 1.85 4.10
N LEU A 11 -0.27 0.94 3.37
CA LEU A 11 -1.40 1.28 2.51
C LEU A 11 -2.71 1.17 3.32
N ALA A 12 -3.33 2.31 3.61
CA ALA A 12 -4.46 2.40 4.52
C ALA A 12 -5.58 3.36 4.03
N ALA A 13 -5.58 3.68 2.73
CA ALA A 13 -6.43 4.74 2.19
C ALA A 13 -7.86 4.28 1.84
N GLY A 14 -8.09 2.97 1.72
CA GLY A 14 -9.35 2.43 1.24
C GLY A 14 -10.52 2.57 2.22
N ALA A 15 -11.72 2.71 1.68
CA ALA A 15 -12.96 2.77 2.47
C ALA A 15 -13.35 1.42 3.13
N GLY A 16 -12.67 0.32 2.79
CA GLY A 16 -12.95 -1.01 3.34
C GLY A 16 -14.38 -1.48 3.10
N ARG A 17 -14.93 -1.27 1.88
CA ARG A 17 -16.34 -1.55 1.55
C ARG A 17 -16.82 -2.96 1.93
N ARG A 18 -15.97 -3.98 1.79
CA ARG A 18 -16.26 -5.37 2.18
C ARG A 18 -16.22 -5.60 3.69
N TYR A 19 -15.39 -4.83 4.37
CA TYR A 19 -15.20 -4.89 5.82
C TYR A 19 -16.26 -4.05 6.56
N GLY A 20 -16.80 -3.02 5.90
CA GLY A 20 -17.83 -2.12 6.43
C GLY A 20 -17.30 -0.77 6.91
N MET A 21 -15.97 -0.61 7.03
CA MET A 21 -15.33 0.64 7.47
C MET A 21 -13.88 0.75 6.97
N PRO A 22 -13.27 1.96 6.97
CA PRO A 22 -11.85 2.11 6.70
C PRO A 22 -11.00 1.25 7.65
N LYS A 23 -10.26 0.27 7.11
CA LYS A 23 -9.52 -0.73 7.91
C LYS A 23 -8.43 -0.13 8.80
N VAL A 24 -8.01 1.11 8.53
CA VAL A 24 -7.11 1.88 9.40
C VAL A 24 -7.73 2.18 10.78
N LEU A 25 -9.06 2.17 10.88
CA LEU A 25 -9.82 2.39 12.11
C LEU A 25 -10.18 1.09 12.84
N ALA A 26 -9.96 -0.07 12.21
CA ALA A 26 -10.35 -1.38 12.74
C ALA A 26 -9.71 -1.62 14.12
N GLU A 27 -10.49 -2.22 15.03
CA GLU A 27 -10.08 -2.53 16.40
C GLU A 27 -9.51 -1.30 17.15
N GLY A 28 -10.13 -0.13 16.97
CA GLY A 28 -9.63 1.12 17.56
C GLY A 28 -8.23 1.50 17.06
N GLY A 29 -7.93 1.18 15.81
CA GLY A 29 -6.63 1.42 15.17
C GLY A 29 -5.54 0.42 15.55
N ALA A 30 -5.89 -0.76 16.09
CA ALA A 30 -4.89 -1.77 16.44
C ALA A 30 -4.12 -2.25 15.21
N TRP A 31 -4.81 -2.49 14.09
CA TRP A 31 -4.19 -2.94 12.84
C TRP A 31 -3.16 -1.94 12.31
N LEU A 32 -3.47 -0.65 12.38
CA LEU A 32 -2.52 0.42 12.05
C LEU A 32 -1.28 0.37 12.96
N ARG A 33 -1.47 0.26 14.28
CA ARG A 33 -0.35 0.18 15.23
C ARG A 33 0.52 -1.04 14.97
N THR A 34 -0.09 -2.19 14.68
CA THR A 34 0.61 -3.42 14.36
C THR A 34 1.42 -3.29 13.07
N ALA A 35 0.84 -2.78 11.99
CA ALA A 35 1.56 -2.59 10.72
C ALA A 35 2.76 -1.63 10.88
N VAL A 36 2.59 -0.52 11.61
CA VAL A 36 3.70 0.41 11.90
C VAL A 36 4.78 -0.25 12.75
N THR A 37 4.39 -1.04 13.76
CA THR A 37 5.32 -1.77 14.62
C THR A 37 6.10 -2.81 13.84
N ALA A 38 5.43 -3.58 12.97
CA ALA A 38 6.04 -4.56 12.08
C ALA A 38 7.10 -3.91 11.19
N LEU A 39 6.78 -2.78 10.54
CA LEU A 39 7.75 -2.06 9.72
C LEU A 39 8.92 -1.51 10.54
N ARG A 40 8.65 -0.84 11.67
CA ARG A 40 9.69 -0.21 12.49
C ARG A 40 10.65 -1.23 13.09
N ALA A 41 10.12 -2.22 13.80
CA ALA A 41 10.92 -3.27 14.42
C ALA A 41 11.54 -4.22 13.38
N GLY A 42 10.94 -4.32 12.19
CA GLY A 42 11.49 -5.05 11.04
C GLY A 42 12.67 -4.35 10.36
N GLY A 43 12.99 -3.10 10.73
CA GLY A 43 14.16 -2.37 10.25
C GLY A 43 13.88 -1.23 9.27
N CYS A 44 12.63 -0.80 9.12
CA CYS A 44 12.30 0.44 8.41
C CYS A 44 12.55 1.66 9.27
N GLU A 45 13.19 2.69 8.70
CA GLU A 45 13.58 3.87 9.45
C GLU A 45 12.52 4.98 9.42
N ARG A 46 12.15 5.46 8.21
CA ARG A 46 10.98 6.35 8.05
C ARG A 46 9.77 5.51 7.72
N ILE A 47 8.61 5.85 8.30
CA ILE A 47 7.36 5.18 8.00
C ILE A 47 6.34 6.19 7.48
N PHE A 48 5.73 5.86 6.35
CA PHE A 48 4.67 6.62 5.72
C PHE A 48 3.36 5.84 5.83
N VAL A 49 2.30 6.49 6.28
CA VAL A 49 0.96 5.90 6.30
C VAL A 49 0.10 6.63 5.29
N VAL A 50 -0.35 5.91 4.26
CA VAL A 50 -1.18 6.47 3.20
C VAL A 50 -2.65 6.38 3.58
N LEU A 51 -3.29 7.53 3.73
CA LEU A 51 -4.69 7.72 4.09
C LEU A 51 -5.51 8.21 2.89
N GLY A 52 -6.83 8.04 2.96
CA GLY A 52 -7.75 8.36 1.88
C GLY A 52 -9.17 8.59 2.39
N ALA A 53 -9.95 7.52 2.51
CA ALA A 53 -11.35 7.53 2.91
C ALA A 53 -11.62 8.15 4.30
N THR A 54 -10.64 8.13 5.21
CA THR A 54 -10.73 8.82 6.50
C THR A 54 -10.51 10.33 6.42
N GLY A 55 -10.16 10.84 5.23
CA GLY A 55 -9.69 12.20 5.01
C GLY A 55 -8.19 12.39 5.32
N PRO A 56 -7.68 13.62 5.10
CA PRO A 56 -6.31 13.96 5.47
C PRO A 56 -6.13 13.95 6.99
N ALA A 57 -4.95 13.51 7.45
CA ALA A 57 -4.63 13.58 8.87
C ALA A 57 -4.59 15.03 9.35
N ARG A 58 -5.11 15.29 10.56
CA ARG A 58 -5.12 16.61 11.21
C ARG A 58 -4.21 16.61 12.43
N ARG A 59 -3.61 17.76 12.77
CA ARG A 59 -2.86 17.88 14.02
C ARG A 59 -3.82 18.14 15.17
N ALA A 60 -3.76 17.31 16.21
CA ALA A 60 -4.40 17.57 17.49
C ALA A 60 -3.67 18.70 18.25
N ALA A 61 -4.31 19.21 19.30
CA ALA A 61 -3.75 20.26 20.15
C ALA A 61 -2.42 19.86 20.82
N ASP A 62 -2.23 18.57 21.11
CA ASP A 62 -0.98 18.02 21.66
C ASP A 62 0.11 17.79 20.59
N GLY A 63 -0.16 18.21 19.35
CA GLY A 63 0.73 18.07 18.22
C GLY A 63 0.71 16.69 17.58
N ARG A 64 -0.05 15.68 18.04
CA ARG A 64 -0.10 14.37 17.36
C ARG A 64 -0.91 14.46 16.07
N TRP A 65 -0.57 13.63 15.08
CA TRP A 65 -1.41 13.47 13.90
C TRP A 65 -2.60 12.55 14.22
N MET A 66 -3.79 12.97 13.83
CA MET A 66 -5.04 12.23 13.98
C MET A 66 -5.44 11.64 12.63
N VAL A 67 -5.69 10.32 12.60
CA VAL A 67 -6.26 9.62 11.45
C VAL A 67 -7.75 9.92 11.34
N SER A 68 -8.43 9.96 12.48
CA SER A 68 -9.83 10.33 12.62
C SER A 68 -10.04 10.98 13.98
N GLU A 69 -10.54 12.21 13.98
CA GLU A 69 -10.90 12.92 15.21
C GLU A 69 -12.11 12.26 15.89
N SER A 70 -13.13 11.91 15.11
CA SER A 70 -14.35 11.27 15.63
C SER A 70 -14.08 9.92 16.30
N ALA A 71 -13.15 9.12 15.75
CA ALA A 71 -12.76 7.85 16.35
C ALA A 71 -11.67 7.98 17.43
N GLY A 72 -11.09 9.17 17.61
CA GLY A 72 -10.00 9.40 18.56
C GLY A 72 -8.70 8.66 18.22
N ILE A 73 -8.49 8.27 16.95
CA ILE A 73 -7.34 7.46 16.53
C ILE A 73 -6.20 8.36 16.08
N ALA A 74 -5.10 8.34 16.82
CA ALA A 74 -3.85 9.01 16.48
C ALA A 74 -2.91 8.10 15.67
N LEU A 75 -2.11 8.69 14.79
CA LEU A 75 -0.95 8.02 14.21
C LEU A 75 0.13 7.80 15.30
N PRO A 76 0.86 6.67 15.26
CA PRO A 76 2.05 6.49 16.08
C PRO A 76 3.08 7.61 15.87
N ALA A 77 3.91 7.86 16.88
CA ALA A 77 4.96 8.88 16.80
C ALA A 77 5.94 8.62 15.65
N ASP A 78 6.43 9.72 15.05
CA ASP A 78 7.41 9.73 13.96
C ASP A 78 6.97 9.02 12.67
N VAL A 79 5.66 8.81 12.51
CA VAL A 79 5.03 8.41 11.25
C VAL A 79 4.65 9.65 10.45
N ARG A 80 4.89 9.62 9.14
CA ARG A 80 4.48 10.67 8.22
C ARG A 80 3.13 10.31 7.56
N PRO A 81 2.05 11.07 7.79
CA PRO A 81 0.83 10.89 7.02
C PRO A 81 1.08 11.29 5.58
N VAL A 82 0.50 10.51 4.66
CA VAL A 82 0.38 10.84 3.25
C VAL A 82 -1.09 10.75 2.93
N TRP A 83 -1.68 11.78 2.35
CA TRP A 83 -3.08 11.72 1.93
C TRP A 83 -3.15 11.66 0.41
N THR A 84 -4.05 10.84 -0.11
CA THR A 84 -4.39 10.80 -1.53
C THR A 84 -5.88 11.07 -1.70
N ALA A 85 -6.22 12.16 -2.39
CA ALA A 85 -7.60 12.50 -2.73
C ALA A 85 -8.21 11.50 -3.73
N GLU A 86 -7.36 10.85 -4.53
CA GLU A 86 -7.73 9.88 -5.57
C GLU A 86 -7.90 8.45 -5.03
N TRP A 87 -8.06 8.28 -3.72
CA TRP A 87 -8.13 6.96 -3.07
C TRP A 87 -9.22 6.06 -3.65
N GLU A 88 -10.28 6.62 -4.24
CA GLU A 88 -11.37 5.89 -4.88
C GLU A 88 -10.96 5.14 -6.16
N ILE A 89 -9.87 5.57 -6.83
CA ILE A 89 -9.31 4.85 -7.97
C ILE A 89 -8.83 3.45 -7.53
N GLY A 90 -8.46 3.30 -6.27
CA GLY A 90 -8.09 2.03 -5.65
C GLY A 90 -6.67 2.04 -5.09
N VAL A 91 -6.15 0.85 -4.81
CA VAL A 91 -4.83 0.67 -4.20
C VAL A 91 -3.70 1.28 -5.04
N SER A 92 -3.88 1.44 -6.35
CA SER A 92 -2.91 2.07 -7.24
C SER A 92 -2.62 3.53 -6.87
N ALA A 93 -3.63 4.32 -6.55
CA ALA A 93 -3.47 5.71 -6.10
C ALA A 93 -2.70 5.78 -4.77
N SER A 94 -2.99 4.85 -3.85
CA SER A 94 -2.30 4.75 -2.56
C SER A 94 -0.83 4.40 -2.75
N MET A 95 -0.54 3.42 -3.61
CA MET A 95 0.81 3.00 -3.95
C MET A 95 1.61 4.16 -4.57
N ARG A 96 1.03 4.87 -5.53
CA ARG A 96 1.68 6.02 -6.18
C ARG A 96 2.00 7.13 -5.18
N ALA A 97 1.06 7.49 -4.31
CA ALA A 97 1.24 8.51 -3.30
C ALA A 97 2.32 8.13 -2.28
N GLY A 98 2.30 6.89 -1.77
CA GLY A 98 3.30 6.39 -0.83
C GLY A 98 4.71 6.39 -1.41
N LEU A 99 4.89 5.89 -2.64
CA LEU A 99 6.18 5.89 -3.32
C LEU A 99 6.70 7.30 -3.63
N ALA A 100 5.81 8.23 -4.01
CA ALA A 100 6.18 9.63 -4.21
C ALA A 100 6.65 10.29 -2.91
N ALA A 101 5.94 10.07 -1.80
CA ALA A 101 6.32 10.60 -0.49
C ALA A 101 7.66 10.02 0.02
N ALA A 102 7.90 8.73 -0.19
CA ALA A 102 9.17 8.10 0.16
C ALA A 102 10.33 8.63 -0.70
N ALA A 103 10.05 9.00 -1.95
CA ALA A 103 11.05 9.56 -2.86
C ALA A 103 11.43 11.00 -2.55
N ALA A 104 10.55 11.75 -1.89
CA ALA A 104 10.80 13.12 -1.49
C ALA A 104 11.96 13.19 -0.48
N PRO A 105 12.90 14.13 -0.67
CA PRO A 105 13.98 14.36 0.28
C PRO A 105 13.40 14.72 1.64
N GLY A 106 13.98 14.14 2.69
CA GLY A 106 13.58 14.44 4.06
C GLY A 106 14.27 15.70 4.53
N ILE A 107 13.52 16.70 4.98
CA ILE A 107 14.04 17.75 5.87
C ILE A 107 14.44 17.04 7.17
N SER A 108 15.72 17.12 7.53
CA SER A 108 16.23 16.68 8.82
C SER A 108 15.73 17.63 9.90
N VAL A 109 14.86 17.18 10.79
CA VAL A 109 14.60 17.92 12.04
C VAL A 109 15.76 17.57 12.99
N PRO A 110 16.53 18.54 13.51
CA PRO A 110 17.58 18.25 14.47
C PRO A 110 16.97 17.52 15.66
N ALA A 111 17.60 16.42 16.09
CA ALA A 111 17.22 15.75 17.33
C ALA A 111 17.36 16.77 18.48
N GLY A 112 16.23 17.21 19.04
CA GLY A 112 16.23 18.04 20.24
C GLY A 112 16.99 17.32 21.34
N ARG A 113 17.99 17.97 21.92
CA ARG A 113 18.73 17.43 23.08
C ARG A 113 17.74 17.21 24.22
N THR A 114 17.34 15.97 24.45
CA THR A 114 16.70 15.58 25.70
C THR A 114 17.76 15.63 26.80
N HIS A 115 17.62 16.59 27.71
CA HIS A 115 18.34 16.53 28.98
C HIS A 115 17.89 15.27 29.71
N GLY A 116 18.85 14.43 30.06
CA GLY A 116 18.61 13.15 30.70
C GLY A 116 17.96 13.31 32.06
N LEU A 117 16.91 12.54 32.29
CA LEU A 117 16.62 11.98 33.60
C LEU A 117 16.61 10.47 33.42
N GLY A 118 17.62 9.83 33.99
CA GLY A 118 17.83 8.41 33.90
C GLY A 118 16.77 7.63 34.65
N MET A 119 16.25 6.60 33.98
CA MET A 119 15.78 5.38 34.61
C MET A 119 16.26 4.23 33.73
N GLU A 120 17.17 3.43 34.29
CA GLU A 120 17.60 2.17 33.68
C GLU A 120 16.45 1.16 33.77
N GLU A 121 16.01 0.67 32.62
CA GLU A 121 15.24 -0.57 32.56
C GLU A 121 15.95 -1.51 31.58
N THR A 122 16.68 -2.47 32.15
CA THR A 122 17.33 -3.56 31.44
C THR A 122 16.27 -4.57 31.00
N ALA A 123 15.77 -4.42 29.77
CA ALA A 123 15.06 -5.49 29.07
C ALA A 123 15.94 -6.01 27.94
N GLY A 124 16.52 -7.20 28.13
CA GLY A 124 17.31 -7.90 27.12
C GLY A 124 16.47 -8.22 25.90
N HIS A 125 16.59 -7.40 24.86
CA HIS A 125 16.22 -7.80 23.51
C HIS A 125 17.31 -8.74 23.00
N ALA A 126 17.00 -10.03 22.94
CA ALA A 126 17.78 -10.97 22.15
C ALA A 126 17.85 -10.45 20.72
N ALA A 127 19.06 -10.14 20.25
CA ALA A 127 19.29 -9.73 18.87
C ALA A 127 18.78 -10.85 17.96
N TYR A 128 17.73 -10.58 17.18
CA TYR A 128 17.28 -11.47 16.12
C TYR A 128 18.43 -11.67 15.13
N GLN A 129 19.00 -12.87 15.13
CA GLN A 129 19.99 -13.29 14.15
C GLN A 129 19.23 -13.92 12.98
N PRO A 130 19.17 -13.26 11.81
CA PRO A 130 18.42 -13.78 10.68
C PRO A 130 19.03 -15.11 10.23
N THR A 131 18.24 -16.18 10.29
CA THR A 131 18.56 -17.41 9.56
C THR A 131 18.48 -17.12 8.07
N ALA A 132 19.41 -17.69 7.27
CA ALA A 132 19.41 -17.52 5.83
C ALA A 132 18.01 -17.81 5.24
N PRO A 133 17.44 -16.91 4.41
CA PRO A 133 16.09 -17.08 3.88
C PRO A 133 16.03 -18.35 3.03
N ARG A 134 14.99 -19.16 3.24
CA ARG A 134 14.65 -20.24 2.30
C ARG A 134 14.05 -19.58 1.06
N ILE A 135 14.87 -19.43 0.02
CA ILE A 135 14.47 -18.88 -1.27
C ILE A 135 13.89 -20.03 -2.10
N PHE A 136 12.66 -19.87 -2.58
CA PHE A 136 12.03 -20.83 -3.48
C PHE A 136 12.26 -20.42 -4.94
N ASP A 137 12.83 -21.33 -5.74
CA ASP A 137 12.95 -21.16 -7.20
C ASP A 137 11.64 -21.58 -7.88
N MET A 138 10.90 -20.58 -8.38
CA MET A 138 9.62 -20.79 -9.06
C MET A 138 9.76 -21.56 -10.39
N ARG A 139 10.99 -21.72 -10.94
CA ARG A 139 11.25 -22.40 -12.22
C ARG A 139 11.00 -23.92 -12.19
N LYS A 140 10.75 -24.54 -11.02
CA LYS A 140 10.53 -26.00 -10.90
C LYS A 140 9.07 -26.46 -10.80
N THR A 141 8.11 -25.54 -10.73
CA THR A 141 6.68 -25.90 -10.68
C THR A 141 5.95 -25.35 -11.89
N ALA A 142 6.20 -25.97 -13.05
CA ALA A 142 5.29 -25.90 -14.18
C ALA A 142 4.02 -26.69 -13.81
N VAL A 143 3.01 -25.99 -13.28
CA VAL A 143 1.65 -26.53 -13.25
C VAL A 143 1.15 -26.55 -14.69
N ARG A 144 1.04 -27.76 -15.24
CA ARG A 144 0.31 -28.04 -16.46
C ARG A 144 -1.16 -27.74 -16.21
N ASN A 145 -1.66 -26.65 -16.79
CA ASN A 145 -3.10 -26.51 -17.00
C ASN A 145 -3.43 -27.20 -18.32
N SER A 146 -3.83 -28.47 -18.22
CA SER A 146 -4.63 -29.16 -19.22
C SER A 146 -5.97 -29.45 -18.57
N ASP A 147 -7.06 -28.84 -19.06
CA ASP A 147 -8.13 -29.60 -19.70
C ASP A 147 -9.32 -28.69 -20.08
N THR A 148 -9.50 -28.68 -21.40
CA THR A 148 -10.66 -28.50 -22.29
C THR A 148 -12.08 -28.69 -21.74
N GLU A 149 -12.99 -27.91 -22.34
CA GLU A 149 -14.46 -28.05 -22.43
C GLU A 149 -14.98 -29.48 -22.65
N THR A 150 -16.23 -29.77 -22.25
CA THR A 150 -17.38 -30.04 -23.17
C THR A 150 -18.65 -30.60 -22.45
N SER A 151 -19.74 -29.84 -22.58
CA SER A 151 -21.16 -30.19 -22.92
C SER A 151 -21.95 -31.33 -22.24
N LEU A 152 -23.19 -31.01 -21.83
CA LEU A 152 -24.50 -31.49 -22.36
C LEU A 152 -25.59 -31.07 -21.35
N VAL A 153 -26.75 -30.50 -21.74
CA VAL A 153 -27.91 -31.19 -22.35
C VAL A 153 -28.74 -30.22 -23.23
N ARG A 154 -29.16 -30.71 -24.41
CA ARG A 154 -30.18 -30.14 -25.32
C ARG A 154 -31.55 -30.80 -25.10
N SER A 155 -32.66 -30.08 -25.32
CA SER A 155 -33.81 -30.48 -26.20
C SER A 155 -34.92 -29.40 -26.14
N SER A 156 -35.11 -28.59 -27.19
CA SER A 156 -36.16 -28.68 -28.23
C SER A 156 -37.57 -28.21 -27.81
N THR A 157 -38.09 -27.14 -28.44
CA THR A 157 -39.28 -27.13 -29.36
C THR A 157 -39.68 -25.68 -29.70
N MET A 158 -39.85 -25.39 -31.00
CA MET A 158 -40.60 -24.28 -31.64
C MET A 158 -41.70 -24.96 -32.50
N PRO A 159 -42.87 -24.36 -32.84
CA PRO A 159 -42.96 -23.14 -33.69
C PRO A 159 -44.23 -22.26 -33.53
N GLY A 160 -44.29 -21.10 -34.22
CA GLY A 160 -45.57 -20.40 -34.45
C GLY A 160 -45.53 -18.93 -34.92
N SER A 161 -45.44 -18.74 -36.24
CA SER A 161 -46.07 -17.72 -37.15
C SER A 161 -46.45 -16.28 -36.74
N ALA A 162 -46.19 -15.38 -37.71
CA ALA A 162 -47.06 -14.32 -38.29
C ALA A 162 -46.80 -12.82 -37.98
N HIS A 163 -46.67 -12.08 -39.08
CA HIS A 163 -46.64 -10.61 -39.33
C HIS A 163 -48.06 -9.97 -39.21
N PRO A 164 -48.34 -8.65 -39.47
CA PRO A 164 -47.47 -7.46 -39.72
C PRO A 164 -47.94 -6.09 -39.11
N ALA A 165 -47.14 -5.04 -39.38
CA ALA A 165 -47.48 -3.63 -39.72
C ALA A 165 -48.15 -2.62 -38.75
N GLY A 166 -47.62 -1.39 -38.79
CA GLY A 166 -48.22 -0.10 -38.33
C GLY A 166 -47.14 0.86 -37.79
N ALA A 167 -46.57 1.77 -38.59
CA ALA A 167 -46.98 3.19 -38.78
C ALA A 167 -46.94 4.00 -37.46
N SER A 168 -46.41 5.21 -37.31
CA SER A 168 -45.83 6.23 -38.21
C SER A 168 -45.40 7.44 -37.36
N ALA A 169 -44.55 8.32 -37.94
CA ALA A 169 -44.35 9.74 -37.62
C ALA A 169 -43.65 10.09 -36.29
N GLY A 170 -42.73 11.07 -36.22
CA GLY A 170 -42.22 12.00 -37.20
C GLY A 170 -41.41 13.12 -36.51
N ALA A 171 -40.54 13.78 -37.30
CA ALA A 171 -39.94 15.11 -37.08
C ALA A 171 -38.98 15.27 -35.88
N ASP A 172 -37.98 16.15 -35.87
CA ASP A 172 -37.46 17.13 -36.83
C ASP A 172 -36.01 17.44 -36.42
N GLY A 173 -35.23 18.01 -37.34
CA GLY A 173 -33.83 18.35 -37.13
C GLY A 173 -33.57 19.63 -36.33
N SER A 174 -32.28 19.87 -36.08
CA SER A 174 -31.56 21.13 -35.79
C SER A 174 -30.59 20.91 -34.63
N ASP A 175 -29.48 21.60 -34.49
CA ASP A 175 -28.56 22.29 -35.40
C ASP A 175 -27.30 22.47 -34.53
N GLY A 176 -26.13 22.43 -35.14
CA GLY A 176 -24.89 22.71 -34.42
C GLY A 176 -24.67 24.21 -34.24
N ARG A 177 -24.25 24.63 -33.04
CA ARG A 177 -23.10 25.55 -32.82
C ARG A 177 -23.04 26.12 -31.40
N GLY A 178 -21.79 26.38 -30.96
CA GLY A 178 -21.44 27.33 -29.91
C GLY A 178 -21.12 26.67 -28.58
N ARG A 179 -19.86 26.30 -28.29
CA ARG A 179 -18.84 27.16 -27.65
C ARG A 179 -19.37 27.84 -26.38
N ASP A 180 -19.02 27.27 -25.24
CA ASP A 180 -18.47 28.03 -24.11
C ASP A 180 -17.38 27.18 -23.46
N GLY A 181 -16.15 27.67 -23.57
CA GLY A 181 -14.99 27.10 -22.92
C GLY A 181 -15.01 27.48 -21.45
N ALA A 182 -15.09 26.47 -20.58
CA ALA A 182 -14.63 26.59 -19.21
C ALA A 182 -13.21 26.00 -19.17
N GLU A 183 -12.25 26.85 -19.51
CA GLU A 183 -10.83 26.67 -19.26
C GLU A 183 -10.63 26.67 -17.74
N ILE A 184 -10.59 25.49 -17.10
CA ILE A 184 -10.20 25.38 -15.70
C ILE A 184 -8.66 25.42 -15.66
N LEU A 185 -8.14 26.63 -15.46
CA LEU A 185 -6.77 26.87 -15.02
C LEU A 185 -6.49 26.03 -13.78
N CYS A 186 -5.59 25.07 -13.89
CA CYS A 186 -4.88 24.49 -12.74
C CYS A 186 -4.03 25.60 -12.10
N GLY A 187 -4.61 26.29 -11.11
CA GLY A 187 -3.91 27.31 -10.32
C GLY A 187 -2.81 26.68 -9.45
N GLU A 188 -1.64 27.28 -9.54
CA GLU A 188 -0.39 26.87 -8.91
C GLU A 188 -0.46 26.87 -7.37
N THR A 189 0.30 25.96 -6.78
CA THR A 189 0.54 25.81 -5.36
C THR A 189 1.17 27.05 -4.74
N GLY A 190 0.46 27.74 -3.86
CA GLY A 190 1.02 28.75 -2.96
C GLY A 190 1.57 28.11 -1.68
N LEU A 191 2.82 27.68 -1.71
CA LEU A 191 3.60 27.42 -0.49
C LEU A 191 4.22 28.77 -0.07
N ALA A 192 3.65 29.44 0.92
CA ALA A 192 4.28 30.61 1.51
C ALA A 192 5.50 30.16 2.32
N ALA A 193 6.68 30.46 1.80
CA ALA A 193 7.95 30.33 2.48
C ALA A 193 8.24 31.63 3.24
N ASP A 194 8.14 31.60 4.57
CA ASP A 194 8.87 32.53 5.42
C ASP A 194 10.18 31.85 5.85
N GLY A 195 11.28 32.37 5.30
CA GLY A 195 12.62 31.86 5.52
C GLY A 195 13.23 32.34 6.83
N ALA A 196 13.78 31.40 7.59
CA ALA A 196 14.96 31.61 8.40
C ALA A 196 15.92 30.45 8.08
N GLY A 197 17.07 30.80 7.49
CA GLY A 197 18.03 29.84 6.96
C GLY A 197 18.58 28.90 8.03
N VAL A 198 18.48 27.61 7.75
CA VAL A 198 19.31 26.56 8.35
C VAL A 198 19.88 25.77 7.18
N MET A 199 21.20 25.54 7.18
CA MET A 199 21.84 24.65 6.22
C MET A 199 21.43 23.21 6.56
N ASP A 200 20.27 22.80 6.05
CA ASP A 200 19.69 21.48 6.27
C ASP A 200 20.47 20.43 5.49
N GLY A 201 20.94 19.39 6.20
CA GLY A 201 21.51 18.20 5.57
C GLY A 201 20.40 17.42 4.88
N GLU A 202 20.18 17.69 3.60
CA GLU A 202 19.20 17.00 2.77
C GLU A 202 19.44 15.49 2.85
N ARG A 203 18.48 14.77 3.43
CA ARG A 203 18.64 13.33 3.62
C ARG A 203 18.42 12.64 2.29
N ALA A 204 19.47 12.04 1.75
CA ALA A 204 19.41 11.25 0.53
C ALA A 204 18.26 10.22 0.59
N PRO A 205 17.53 9.98 -0.51
CA PRO A 205 16.42 9.05 -0.53
C PRO A 205 16.80 7.63 -0.08
N ALA A 206 15.84 6.84 0.37
CA ALA A 206 16.11 5.47 0.81
C ALA A 206 16.42 4.56 -0.39
N ALA A 207 17.27 3.57 -0.16
CA ALA A 207 17.60 2.55 -1.15
C ALA A 207 16.48 1.53 -1.33
N PHE A 208 15.67 1.30 -0.29
CA PHE A 208 14.55 0.37 -0.31
C PHE A 208 13.29 0.98 0.28
N VAL A 209 12.14 0.44 -0.13
CA VAL A 209 10.88 0.56 0.61
C VAL A 209 10.29 -0.82 0.88
N ALA A 210 9.80 -1.05 2.10
CA ALA A 210 8.93 -2.16 2.45
C ALA A 210 7.47 -1.67 2.45
N ILE A 211 6.61 -2.34 1.71
CA ILE A 211 5.21 -1.95 1.51
C ILE A 211 4.30 -3.07 2.00
N MET A 212 3.36 -2.73 2.88
CA MET A 212 2.31 -3.65 3.33
C MET A 212 0.96 -2.94 3.47
N PRO A 213 -0.17 -3.62 3.24
CA PRO A 213 -1.48 -3.08 3.54
C PRO A 213 -1.75 -3.18 5.05
N VAL A 214 -2.69 -2.36 5.54
CA VAL A 214 -3.01 -2.29 6.97
C VAL A 214 -3.73 -3.54 7.50
N ASP A 215 -4.27 -4.38 6.62
CA ASP A 215 -5.21 -5.47 6.92
C ASP A 215 -4.57 -6.86 7.01
N THR A 216 -3.26 -6.90 7.25
CA THR A 216 -2.48 -8.13 7.52
C THR A 216 -2.00 -8.15 8.98
N PRO A 217 -2.91 -8.21 9.97
CA PRO A 217 -2.59 -7.96 11.37
C PRO A 217 -1.69 -9.02 12.01
N ASP A 218 -1.52 -10.19 11.39
CA ASP A 218 -0.62 -11.26 11.86
C ASP A 218 0.81 -11.14 11.30
N VAL A 219 1.05 -10.27 10.32
CA VAL A 219 2.38 -10.05 9.74
C VAL A 219 3.21 -9.16 10.65
N GLY A 220 4.11 -9.80 11.40
CA GLY A 220 4.97 -9.16 12.40
C GLY A 220 6.36 -8.69 11.89
N PRO A 221 7.16 -8.10 12.80
CA PRO A 221 8.51 -7.59 12.51
C PRO A 221 9.46 -8.61 11.87
N GLU A 222 9.36 -9.87 12.27
CA GLU A 222 10.23 -10.97 11.83
C GLU A 222 10.06 -11.24 10.34
N VAL A 223 8.81 -11.19 9.84
CA VAL A 223 8.49 -11.30 8.41
C VAL A 223 9.11 -10.14 7.67
N VAL A 224 8.91 -8.91 8.15
CA VAL A 224 9.46 -7.70 7.52
C VAL A 224 10.98 -7.74 7.44
N ALA A 225 11.66 -8.04 8.56
CA ALA A 225 13.11 -8.14 8.62
C ALA A 225 13.65 -9.21 7.65
N ARG A 226 12.98 -10.38 7.58
CA ARG A 226 13.37 -11.46 6.68
C ARG A 226 13.27 -11.05 5.22
N VAL A 227 12.19 -10.39 4.80
CA VAL A 227 12.01 -9.95 3.41
C VAL A 227 12.97 -8.81 3.06
N ILE A 228 13.23 -7.87 3.98
CA ILE A 228 14.24 -6.81 3.79
C ILE A 228 15.63 -7.41 3.62
N ALA A 229 16.01 -8.38 4.44
CA ALA A 229 17.30 -9.07 4.33
C ALA A 229 17.43 -9.79 2.99
N ALA A 230 16.38 -10.47 2.53
CA ALA A 230 16.36 -11.14 1.23
C ALA A 230 16.52 -10.16 0.06
N ALA A 231 15.83 -9.02 0.09
CA ALA A 231 15.97 -7.98 -0.94
C ALA A 231 17.39 -7.37 -0.95
N ARG A 232 17.99 -7.13 0.22
CA ARG A 232 19.37 -6.60 0.30
C ARG A 232 20.41 -7.58 -0.22
N ALA A 233 20.18 -8.87 -0.03
CA ALA A 233 21.09 -9.93 -0.48
C ALA A 233 20.92 -10.28 -1.97
N SER A 234 19.83 -9.85 -2.61
CA SER A 234 19.57 -10.19 -4.01
C SER A 234 20.14 -9.16 -4.99
N GLU A 235 20.62 -9.64 -6.13
CA GLU A 235 21.05 -8.76 -7.23
C GLU A 235 19.88 -7.93 -7.78
N SER A 236 18.68 -8.51 -7.80
CA SER A 236 17.47 -7.83 -8.25
C SER A 236 16.96 -6.78 -7.28
N ARG A 237 17.41 -6.77 -6.02
CA ARG A 237 16.95 -5.87 -4.95
C ARG A 237 15.43 -5.85 -4.76
N LEU A 238 14.77 -6.94 -5.13
CA LEU A 238 13.32 -7.11 -5.14
C LEU A 238 12.94 -8.40 -4.42
N ALA A 239 12.14 -8.31 -3.37
CA ALA A 239 11.65 -9.47 -2.63
C ALA A 239 10.19 -9.32 -2.19
N ARG A 240 9.50 -10.45 -2.01
CA ARG A 240 8.11 -10.49 -1.54
C ARG A 240 7.91 -11.67 -0.59
N ALA A 241 7.14 -11.46 0.47
CA ALA A 241 6.70 -12.54 1.35
C ALA A 241 5.76 -13.52 0.62
N PHE A 242 5.91 -14.82 0.91
CA PHE A 242 5.02 -15.88 0.46
C PHE A 242 4.58 -16.72 1.66
N PHE A 243 3.30 -17.12 1.62
CA PHE A 243 2.66 -17.99 2.61
C PHE A 243 2.08 -19.18 1.82
N GLY A 244 2.79 -20.30 1.85
CA GLY A 244 2.60 -21.43 0.96
C GLY A 244 2.87 -21.01 -0.48
N THR A 245 1.88 -21.19 -1.34
CA THR A 245 1.92 -20.74 -2.75
C THR A 245 1.33 -19.35 -2.93
N THR A 246 0.83 -18.72 -1.87
CA THR A 246 0.12 -17.45 -1.92
C THR A 246 1.10 -16.29 -1.75
N PRO A 247 1.16 -15.35 -2.72
CA PRO A 247 1.96 -14.14 -2.57
C PRO A 247 1.36 -13.21 -1.50
N GLY A 248 2.15 -12.82 -0.52
CA GLY A 248 1.73 -11.97 0.61
C GLY A 248 2.47 -10.64 0.70
N HIS A 249 2.54 -10.10 1.91
CA HIS A 249 3.19 -8.83 2.26
C HIS A 249 4.17 -9.01 3.44
N PRO A 250 5.23 -8.19 3.55
CA PRO A 250 5.53 -7.03 2.71
C PRO A 250 6.10 -7.38 1.34
N VAL A 251 6.02 -6.40 0.45
CA VAL A 251 6.83 -6.32 -0.78
C VAL A 251 7.97 -5.33 -0.50
N VAL A 252 9.22 -5.74 -0.74
CA VAL A 252 10.40 -4.88 -0.60
C VAL A 252 10.95 -4.54 -1.98
N LEU A 253 11.04 -3.24 -2.27
CA LEU A 253 11.46 -2.70 -3.57
C LEU A 253 12.74 -1.88 -3.42
N GLY A 254 13.80 -2.27 -4.12
CA GLY A 254 14.93 -1.40 -4.45
C GLY A 254 14.49 -0.16 -5.24
N ARG A 255 15.24 0.94 -5.09
CA ARG A 255 14.96 2.27 -5.69
C ARG A 255 14.68 2.22 -7.19
N GLU A 256 15.38 1.37 -7.92
CA GLU A 256 15.26 1.13 -9.35
C GLU A 256 13.86 0.64 -9.78
N HIS A 257 13.10 0.03 -8.87
CA HIS A 257 11.76 -0.48 -9.18
C HIS A 257 10.65 0.55 -9.00
N TRP A 258 10.90 1.63 -8.27
CA TRP A 258 9.81 2.50 -7.81
C TRP A 258 9.09 3.17 -8.98
N ALA A 259 9.83 3.64 -9.98
CA ALA A 259 9.26 4.25 -11.17
C ALA A 259 8.40 3.23 -11.96
N GLY A 260 8.90 2.01 -12.15
CA GLY A 260 8.17 0.95 -12.84
C GLY A 260 6.90 0.53 -12.11
N VAL A 261 6.97 0.36 -10.78
CA VAL A 261 5.79 0.06 -9.96
C VAL A 261 4.77 1.19 -10.04
N ARG A 262 5.18 2.46 -9.92
CA ARG A 262 4.28 3.62 -10.04
C ARG A 262 3.58 3.68 -11.39
N ALA A 263 4.31 3.40 -12.47
CA ALA A 263 3.77 3.44 -13.84
C ALA A 263 2.80 2.28 -14.12
N SER A 264 3.05 1.10 -13.56
CA SER A 264 2.22 -0.10 -13.78
C SER A 264 1.01 -0.23 -12.85
N ALA A 265 0.99 0.51 -11.74
CA ALA A 265 -0.10 0.46 -10.77
C ALA A 265 -1.36 1.06 -11.40
N ASP A 266 -2.46 0.30 -11.41
CA ASP A 266 -3.71 0.72 -12.05
C ASP A 266 -4.93 0.15 -11.33
N GLY A 267 -5.96 0.98 -11.16
CA GLY A 267 -7.18 0.63 -10.42
C GLY A 267 -6.92 -0.06 -9.07
N ASN A 268 -7.40 -1.30 -8.96
CA ASN A 268 -7.23 -2.18 -7.80
C ASN A 268 -5.94 -3.04 -7.84
N SER A 269 -5.07 -2.83 -8.81
CA SER A 269 -3.75 -3.45 -8.88
C SER A 269 -2.68 -2.50 -8.35
N GLY A 270 -2.08 -2.86 -7.21
CA GLY A 270 -0.89 -2.19 -6.69
C GLY A 270 0.36 -2.65 -7.44
N ALA A 271 1.40 -3.07 -6.72
CA ALA A 271 2.63 -3.58 -7.32
C ALA A 271 2.45 -4.92 -8.06
N GLY A 272 1.30 -5.61 -7.89
CA GLY A 272 1.10 -6.97 -8.38
C GLY A 272 1.32 -7.17 -9.89
N ILE A 273 0.94 -6.21 -10.73
CA ILE A 273 1.18 -6.28 -12.18
C ILE A 273 2.69 -6.28 -12.47
N TYR A 274 3.42 -5.34 -11.89
CA TYR A 274 4.87 -5.25 -12.00
C TYR A 274 5.56 -6.55 -11.54
N LEU A 275 5.21 -7.03 -10.35
CA LEU A 275 5.88 -8.17 -9.72
C LEU A 275 5.70 -9.46 -10.51
N ARG A 276 4.53 -9.69 -11.14
CA ARG A 276 4.30 -10.88 -11.98
C ARG A 276 5.21 -10.95 -13.21
N GLN A 277 5.76 -9.81 -13.64
CA GLN A 277 6.67 -9.74 -14.78
C GLN A 277 8.14 -9.92 -14.36
N ARG A 278 8.43 -10.05 -13.06
CA ARG A 278 9.79 -10.11 -12.50
C ARG A 278 10.14 -11.52 -12.06
N ALA A 279 10.66 -12.31 -13.00
CA ALA A 279 11.18 -13.64 -12.73
C ALA A 279 12.44 -13.65 -11.83
N ASP A 280 13.04 -12.49 -11.62
CA ASP A 280 14.19 -12.23 -10.75
C ASP A 280 13.79 -11.74 -9.34
N MET A 281 12.50 -11.57 -9.05
CA MET A 281 12.01 -11.30 -7.70
C MET A 281 12.29 -12.49 -6.78
N VAL A 282 12.81 -12.22 -5.58
CA VAL A 282 12.99 -13.23 -4.56
C VAL A 282 11.67 -13.50 -3.84
N CYS A 283 11.17 -14.73 -3.94
CA CYS A 283 10.04 -15.22 -3.16
C CYS A 283 10.53 -15.72 -1.78
N VAL A 284 10.06 -15.10 -0.70
CA VAL A 284 10.52 -15.34 0.67
C VAL A 284 9.46 -16.07 1.46
N THR A 285 9.68 -17.36 1.75
CA THR A 285 8.76 -18.16 2.57
C THR A 285 8.71 -17.67 4.02
N CYS A 286 7.50 -17.43 4.52
CA CYS A 286 7.23 -16.89 5.85
C CYS A 286 6.16 -17.66 6.64
N ASP A 287 5.83 -18.88 6.22
CA ASP A 287 4.80 -19.75 6.82
C ASP A 287 5.05 -20.09 8.30
N ASP A 288 6.31 -20.05 8.73
CA ASP A 288 6.71 -20.28 10.12
C ASP A 288 6.47 -19.07 11.04
N LEU A 289 6.11 -17.91 10.47
CA LEU A 289 5.98 -16.65 11.20
C LEU A 289 4.57 -16.07 11.20
N ALA A 290 3.83 -16.22 10.11
CA ALA A 290 2.49 -15.67 9.95
C ALA A 290 1.70 -16.47 8.91
N THR A 291 0.39 -16.23 8.86
CA THR A 291 -0.49 -16.73 7.80
C THR A 291 -0.56 -15.78 6.60
N GLY A 292 -0.35 -14.49 6.84
CA GLY A 292 -0.37 -13.45 5.81
C GLY A 292 -1.74 -13.22 5.19
N ILE A 293 -2.81 -13.55 5.92
CA ILE A 293 -4.19 -13.43 5.45
C ILE A 293 -4.68 -11.99 5.58
N ASP A 294 -5.07 -11.40 4.45
CA ASP A 294 -5.74 -10.10 4.39
C ASP A 294 -7.16 -10.22 5.00
N ARG A 295 -7.48 -9.35 5.96
CA ARG A 295 -8.79 -9.33 6.62
C ARG A 295 -9.78 -8.47 5.84
N ASP A 296 -10.48 -9.10 4.89
CA ASP A 296 -11.43 -8.43 3.99
C ASP A 296 -12.86 -8.31 4.53
N HIS A 297 -13.24 -9.15 5.47
CA HIS A 297 -14.58 -9.21 6.05
C HIS A 297 -14.50 -9.15 7.59
N PRO A 298 -15.50 -8.57 8.27
CA PRO A 298 -15.57 -8.64 9.72
C PRO A 298 -15.64 -10.11 10.16
N ALA A 299 -15.15 -10.40 11.37
CA ALA A 299 -15.42 -11.70 11.97
C ALA A 299 -16.94 -11.83 12.16
N ASP A 300 -17.48 -13.05 11.94
CA ASP A 300 -18.91 -13.30 12.08
C ASP A 300 -19.42 -12.79 13.44
N GLY A 301 -20.37 -11.84 13.42
CA GLY A 301 -20.99 -11.23 14.61
C GLY A 301 -20.44 -9.88 15.07
N ALA A 302 -19.50 -9.26 14.35
CA ALA A 302 -18.96 -7.93 14.68
C ALA A 302 -19.48 -6.82 13.74
N LEU A 303 -20.76 -6.46 13.86
CA LEU A 303 -21.34 -5.19 13.38
C LEU A 303 -22.35 -4.67 14.40
#